data_AF-A0A950ISQ9-F1
#
_entry.id   AF-A0A950ISQ9-F1
#
_cell.length_a   1.000
_cell.length_b   1.000
_cell.length_c   1.000
_cell.angle_alpha   90.00
_cell.angle_beta   90.00
_cell.angle_gamma   90.00
#
_symmetry.space_group_name_H-M   'P 1'
#
loop_
_entity.id
_entity.type
_entity.pdbx_description
1 polymer ?
#
loop_
_entity_poly.entity_id
_entity_poly.type
_entity_poly.pdbx_seq_one_letter_code
_entity_poly.pdbx_strand_id
1 'polypeptide(L)'
;ESAPVIREAGGDRSAVTGGTRVLSDWIKIRITSNPGETFLDRMIALVEGAKRQKTPNEIALSILLSGLTIIFLLAVATLQPFAIYSTAPQTIFVLVSLLVCLIPTTIGGLLSAIGIAGMDRLVQYNVLAMSGRAVEAAGDVNTLLLDKTGTITLGNRQATEFFPAPTVSTERLADAAQLASFSDETPEGRSILVLAKERYNLRGRDLAGMRVEFVPFSAQTRMSGVNLPGLQIRKGSADAIARHLEEHGSSLPRKVSDKVEEIARLGGTPLVVSENSTALGVIYLKDIVKGGLKDRLTRLRAMGIRSIMITGDNPLTAAVIAREAGVDDFLAEAKPKDKMDLIKREQSKGKLVAMTGDGTNDAPALAQADVGVAMNTGTQAAKEAGNMVDLDSNPTKLIEIVEIGKQLLMTRGALTTFSIANDVAKYFAIIPAMFAGVFPVLGTLNIMRLATPHSAILSAVIFNALIIIALIPLALRGVKYAPMSAAALLRRNLLIYGVGGLIVPFIGIKAIDLIITALRLA
;
A
#
# COMPACT_ATOMS: atom_id res chain seq x y z
N GLU A 1 14.22 6.21 -7.03
CA GLU A 1 14.29 6.04 -8.49
C GLU A 1 15.71 6.21 -9.02
N SER A 2 16.08 5.44 -10.05
CA SER A 2 17.31 5.63 -10.84
C SER A 2 17.08 6.37 -12.16
N ALA A 3 15.83 6.76 -12.47
CA ALA A 3 15.49 7.51 -13.66
C ALA A 3 15.81 9.01 -13.46
N PRO A 4 16.61 9.64 -14.33
CA PRO A 4 16.89 11.07 -14.24
C PRO A 4 15.64 11.90 -14.53
N VAL A 5 15.45 12.99 -13.79
CA VAL A 5 14.36 13.96 -14.00
C VAL A 5 14.95 15.30 -14.42
N ILE A 6 14.45 15.85 -15.53
CA ILE A 6 14.92 17.14 -16.08
C ILE A 6 14.39 18.29 -15.23
N ARG A 7 15.30 19.22 -14.85
CA ARG A 7 15.01 20.44 -14.10
C ARG A 7 15.60 21.64 -14.84
N GLU A 8 14.78 22.64 -15.13
CA GLU A 8 15.16 23.80 -15.94
C GLU A 8 14.65 25.12 -15.34
N ALA A 9 15.29 26.23 -15.68
CA ALA A 9 14.93 27.54 -15.16
C ALA A 9 13.70 28.14 -15.88
N GLY A 10 12.88 28.91 -15.16
CA GLY A 10 11.82 29.73 -15.75
C GLY A 10 10.49 29.04 -16.08
N GLY A 11 10.36 27.73 -15.80
CA GLY A 11 9.10 26.98 -15.99
C GLY A 11 8.69 26.15 -14.77
N ASP A 12 7.64 25.35 -14.94
CA ASP A 12 7.04 24.50 -13.88
C ASP A 12 8.00 23.40 -13.36
N ARG A 13 9.07 23.11 -14.09
CA ARG A 13 10.09 22.12 -13.71
C ARG A 13 11.28 22.71 -12.95
N SER A 14 11.19 23.95 -12.49
CA SER A 14 12.27 24.66 -11.78
C SER A 14 12.47 24.22 -10.33
N ALA A 15 11.52 23.47 -9.74
CA ALA A 15 11.63 22.98 -8.37
C ALA A 15 12.68 21.87 -8.24
N VAL A 16 13.62 22.02 -7.30
CA VAL A 16 14.65 21.04 -6.97
C VAL A 16 14.58 20.65 -5.49
N THR A 17 14.90 19.40 -5.16
CA THR A 17 14.84 18.88 -3.78
C THR A 17 16.25 18.69 -3.23
N GLY A 18 16.54 19.28 -2.06
CA GLY A 18 17.81 19.09 -1.35
C GLY A 18 18.06 17.61 -1.02
N GLY A 19 19.30 17.15 -1.19
CA GLY A 19 19.69 15.74 -1.05
C GLY A 19 19.69 14.92 -2.34
N THR A 20 19.16 15.46 -3.44
CA THR A 20 19.24 14.83 -4.77
C THR A 20 20.59 15.10 -5.46
N ARG A 21 20.98 14.25 -6.41
CA ARG A 21 22.25 14.36 -7.15
C ARG A 21 22.02 14.90 -8.55
N VAL A 22 22.76 15.93 -8.94
CA VAL A 22 22.85 16.41 -10.32
C VAL A 22 23.67 15.42 -11.14
N LEU A 23 23.13 14.95 -12.26
CA LEU A 23 23.75 13.92 -13.10
C LEU A 23 24.44 14.51 -14.35
N SER A 24 23.94 15.62 -14.87
CA SER A 24 24.52 16.34 -16.01
C SER A 24 24.53 17.84 -15.75
N ASP A 25 25.48 18.53 -16.38
CA ASP A 25 25.60 20.00 -16.41
C ASP A 25 25.75 20.65 -15.02
N TRP A 26 25.40 21.94 -14.94
CA TRP A 26 25.39 22.72 -13.70
C TRP A 26 24.05 23.41 -13.53
N ILE A 27 23.64 23.61 -12.28
CA ILE A 27 22.42 24.34 -11.92
C ILE A 27 22.77 25.44 -10.92
N LYS A 28 22.12 26.59 -11.05
CA LYS A 28 22.15 27.66 -10.05
C LYS A 28 20.77 27.77 -9.43
N ILE A 29 20.70 27.53 -8.13
CA ILE A 29 19.44 27.40 -7.40
C ILE A 29 19.30 28.51 -6.36
N ARG A 30 18.07 28.91 -6.07
CA ARG A 30 17.73 29.78 -4.94
C ARG A 30 17.16 28.90 -3.84
N ILE A 31 17.72 28.97 -2.64
CA ILE A 31 17.16 28.29 -1.47
C ILE A 31 15.86 29.00 -1.10
N THR A 32 14.76 28.25 -1.08
CA THR A 32 13.41 28.76 -0.76
C THR A 32 12.88 28.28 0.59
N SER A 33 13.55 27.32 1.23
CA SER A 33 13.14 26.74 2.51
C SER A 33 14.05 27.22 3.64
N ASN A 34 13.47 27.52 4.80
CA ASN A 34 14.23 27.84 6.01
C ASN A 34 14.87 26.58 6.62
N PRO A 35 15.91 26.71 7.48
CA PRO A 35 16.42 25.60 8.28
C PRO A 35 15.30 24.93 9.09
N GLY A 36 15.22 23.60 9.09
CA GLY A 36 14.16 22.83 9.75
C GLY A 36 12.88 22.67 8.91
N GLU A 37 12.75 23.38 7.79
CA GLU A 37 11.60 23.27 6.88
C GLU A 37 11.95 22.58 5.56
N THR A 38 13.17 22.06 5.43
CA THR A 38 13.62 21.37 4.21
C THR A 38 12.83 20.09 3.99
N PHE A 39 12.81 19.57 2.75
CA PHE A 39 12.14 18.31 2.47
C PHE A 39 12.67 17.16 3.34
N LEU A 40 13.98 17.10 3.56
CA LEU A 40 14.61 16.12 4.44
C LEU A 40 14.20 16.33 5.90
N ASP A 41 14.25 17.57 6.41
CA ASP A 41 13.82 17.87 7.78
C ASP A 41 12.35 17.54 8.01
N ARG A 42 11.48 17.76 7.02
CA ARG A 42 10.07 17.34 7.08
C ARG A 42 9.92 15.83 7.10
N MET A 43 10.69 15.09 6.30
CA MET A 43 10.68 13.62 6.39
C MET A 43 11.20 13.14 7.76
N ILE A 44 12.25 13.76 8.28
CA ILE A 44 12.78 13.48 9.62
C ILE A 44 11.71 13.78 10.67
N ALA A 45 11.07 14.94 10.64
CA ALA A 45 10.02 15.33 11.57
C ALA A 45 8.78 14.43 11.47
N LEU A 46 8.41 13.96 10.27
CA LEU A 46 7.34 12.97 10.09
C LEU A 46 7.71 11.63 10.75
N VAL A 47 8.97 11.20 10.64
CA VAL A 47 9.49 9.98 11.26
C VAL A 47 9.68 10.13 12.78
N GLU A 48 10.16 11.27 13.26
CA GLU A 48 10.40 11.55 14.68
C GLU A 48 9.11 11.90 15.44
N GLY A 49 8.17 12.57 14.78
CA GLY A 49 6.84 12.89 15.30
C GLY A 49 5.92 11.68 15.41
N ALA A 50 6.26 10.58 14.73
CA ALA A 50 5.58 9.29 14.85
C ALA A 50 5.82 8.67 16.22
N LYS A 51 5.02 9.06 17.23
CA LYS A 51 5.01 8.37 18.52
C LYS A 51 4.43 6.97 18.34
N ARG A 52 5.27 5.94 18.56
CA ARG A 52 4.80 4.56 18.60
C ARG A 52 3.84 4.37 19.78
N GLN A 53 2.56 4.24 19.45
CA GLN A 53 1.57 3.69 20.36
C GLN A 53 1.47 2.17 20.12
N LYS A 54 1.17 1.41 21.19
CA LYS A 54 0.82 0.01 21.03
C LYS A 54 -0.42 -0.10 20.15
N THR A 55 -0.40 -1.04 19.22
CA THR A 55 -1.50 -1.25 18.29
C THR A 55 -2.65 -2.02 18.96
N PRO A 56 -3.89 -1.98 18.43
CA PRO A 56 -5.01 -2.71 19.01
C PRO A 56 -4.75 -4.20 19.24
N ASN A 57 -4.16 -4.89 18.27
CA ASN A 57 -3.79 -6.31 18.40
C ASN A 57 -2.63 -6.52 19.40
N GLU A 58 -1.65 -5.61 19.45
CA GLU A 58 -0.57 -5.66 20.45
C GLU A 58 -1.13 -5.49 21.88
N ILE A 59 -2.12 -4.61 22.07
CA ILE A 59 -2.83 -4.42 23.33
C ILE A 59 -3.64 -5.67 23.69
N ALA A 60 -4.45 -6.18 22.76
CA ALA A 60 -5.27 -7.36 22.99
C ALA A 60 -4.42 -8.58 23.40
N LEU A 61 -3.30 -8.80 22.71
CA LEU A 61 -2.36 -9.86 23.06
C LEU A 61 -1.68 -9.58 24.40
N SER A 62 -1.27 -8.34 24.67
CA SER A 62 -0.69 -7.97 25.99
C SER A 62 -1.65 -8.30 27.14
N ILE A 63 -2.95 -8.02 26.98
CA ILE A 63 -3.98 -8.34 27.99
C ILE A 63 -4.06 -9.85 28.21
N LEU A 64 -4.08 -10.65 27.13
CA LEU A 64 -4.08 -12.11 27.23
C LEU A 64 -2.83 -12.63 27.95
N LEU A 65 -1.65 -12.13 27.59
CA LEU A 65 -0.37 -12.54 28.18
C LEU A 65 -0.28 -12.15 29.66
N SER A 66 -0.76 -10.95 30.02
CA SER A 66 -0.85 -10.53 31.42
C SER A 66 -1.81 -11.41 32.21
N GLY A 67 -2.98 -11.75 31.64
CA GLY A 67 -3.93 -12.68 32.24
C GLY A 67 -3.33 -14.06 32.52
N LEU A 68 -2.66 -14.66 31.52
CA LEU A 68 -1.95 -15.93 31.69
C LEU A 68 -0.85 -15.85 32.75
N THR A 69 -0.09 -14.75 32.77
CA THR A 69 0.97 -14.53 33.77
C THR A 69 0.41 -14.52 35.20
N ILE A 70 -0.73 -13.85 35.42
CA ILE A 70 -1.41 -13.83 36.72
C ILE A 70 -1.89 -15.24 37.09
N ILE A 71 -2.51 -15.96 36.14
CA ILE A 71 -2.97 -17.34 36.38
C ILE A 71 -1.79 -18.24 36.79
N PHE A 72 -0.68 -18.20 36.06
CA PHE A 72 0.49 -19.02 36.38
C PHE A 72 1.17 -18.59 37.68
N LEU A 73 1.22 -17.29 37.98
CA LEU A 73 1.72 -16.80 39.26
C LEU A 73 0.91 -17.37 40.43
N LEU A 74 -0.43 -17.31 40.35
CA LEU A 74 -1.31 -17.86 41.38
C LEU A 74 -1.19 -19.38 41.47
N ALA A 75 -1.12 -20.09 40.33
CA ALA A 75 -0.95 -21.53 40.29
C ALA A 75 0.37 -21.97 40.95
N VAL A 76 1.49 -21.31 40.65
CA VAL A 76 2.79 -21.62 41.26
C VAL A 76 2.82 -21.23 42.74
N ALA A 77 2.23 -20.08 43.11
CA ALA A 77 2.17 -19.63 44.49
C ALA A 77 1.34 -20.58 45.38
N THR A 78 0.22 -21.09 44.87
CA THR A 78 -0.65 -22.04 45.59
C THR A 78 -0.06 -23.45 45.66
N LEU A 79 0.80 -23.82 44.72
CA LEU A 79 1.48 -25.12 44.71
C LEU A 79 2.39 -25.31 45.94
N GLN A 80 3.02 -24.25 46.45
CA GLN A 80 3.92 -24.36 47.60
C GLN A 80 3.21 -24.78 48.91
N PRO A 81 2.07 -24.16 49.33
CA PRO A 81 1.27 -24.66 50.43
C PRO A 81 0.85 -26.14 50.30
N PHE A 82 0.41 -26.57 49.11
CA PHE A 82 0.06 -27.98 48.87
C PHE A 82 1.28 -28.91 48.98
N ALA A 83 2.43 -28.46 48.48
CA ALA A 83 3.68 -29.19 48.57
C ALA A 83 4.15 -29.32 50.03
N ILE A 84 4.03 -28.27 50.84
CA ILE A 84 4.31 -28.30 52.28
C ILE A 84 3.37 -29.27 53.00
N TYR A 85 2.07 -29.18 52.73
CA TYR A 85 1.07 -30.09 53.31
C TYR A 85 1.37 -31.57 52.98
N SER A 86 1.86 -31.81 51.76
CA SER A 86 2.22 -33.14 51.26
C SER A 86 3.66 -33.55 51.60
N THR A 87 4.32 -32.89 52.55
CA THR A 87 5.71 -33.15 52.98
C THR A 87 6.76 -33.12 51.85
N ALA A 88 6.48 -32.38 50.78
CA ALA A 88 7.30 -32.22 49.57
C ALA A 88 7.68 -30.76 49.26
N PRO A 89 8.16 -29.95 50.24
CA PRO A 89 8.36 -28.52 50.04
C PRO A 89 9.31 -28.25 48.88
N GLN A 90 8.95 -27.30 48.00
CA GLN A 90 9.76 -26.93 46.85
C GLN A 90 10.70 -25.77 47.21
N THR A 91 11.88 -25.76 46.61
CA THR A 91 12.80 -24.63 46.74
C THR A 91 12.30 -23.45 45.93
N ILE A 92 12.63 -22.23 46.36
CA ILE A 92 12.30 -21.01 45.61
C ILE A 92 12.85 -21.10 44.18
N PHE A 93 14.03 -21.67 43.99
CA PHE A 93 14.63 -21.90 42.68
C PHE A 93 13.69 -22.68 41.76
N VAL A 94 13.17 -23.83 42.21
CA VAL A 94 12.28 -24.68 41.42
C VAL A 94 10.97 -23.97 41.08
N LEU A 95 10.38 -23.25 42.03
CA LEU A 95 9.15 -22.48 41.80
C LEU A 95 9.36 -21.34 40.79
N VAL A 96 10.48 -20.61 40.90
CA VAL A 96 10.84 -19.55 39.94
C VAL A 96 11.12 -20.15 38.56
N SER A 97 11.85 -21.26 38.47
CA SER A 97 12.09 -21.97 37.21
C SER A 97 10.79 -22.42 36.55
N LEU A 98 9.86 -23.00 37.32
CA LEU A 98 8.53 -23.35 36.83
C LEU A 98 7.79 -22.12 36.31
N LEU A 99 7.71 -21.05 37.11
CA LEU A 99 7.02 -19.82 36.74
C LEU A 99 7.58 -19.21 35.45
N VAL A 100 8.91 -19.07 35.34
CA VAL A 100 9.57 -18.51 34.16
C VAL A 100 9.37 -19.38 32.91
N CYS A 101 9.29 -20.70 33.08
CA CYS A 101 8.99 -21.61 31.98
C CYS A 101 7.53 -21.51 31.52
N LEU A 102 6.57 -21.33 32.43
CA LEU A 102 5.14 -21.25 32.10
C LEU A 102 4.71 -19.88 31.58
N ILE A 103 5.30 -18.79 32.08
CA ILE A 103 5.01 -17.46 31.56
C ILE A 103 5.33 -17.44 30.05
N PRO A 104 4.47 -16.82 29.21
CA PRO A 104 4.65 -16.80 27.76
C PRO A 104 5.76 -15.81 27.33
N THR A 105 6.97 -15.98 27.86
CA THR A 105 8.15 -15.13 27.64
C THR A 105 8.56 -15.10 26.16
N THR A 106 8.35 -16.22 25.44
CA THR A 106 8.67 -16.35 24.03
C THR A 106 7.97 -15.30 23.18
N ILE A 107 6.64 -15.19 23.27
CA ILE A 107 5.89 -14.17 22.53
C ILE A 107 5.99 -12.80 23.20
N GLY A 108 6.04 -12.73 24.54
CA GLY A 108 6.14 -11.47 25.28
C GLY A 108 7.37 -10.64 24.90
N GLY A 109 8.53 -11.30 24.71
CA GLY A 109 9.77 -10.64 24.27
C GLY A 109 9.80 -10.29 22.78
N LEU A 110 9.10 -11.08 21.94
CA LEU A 110 9.15 -10.92 20.48
C LEU A 110 8.08 -9.97 19.93
N LEU A 111 7.01 -9.70 20.69
CA LEU A 111 5.86 -8.90 20.22
C LEU A 111 6.29 -7.52 19.69
N SER A 112 7.14 -6.82 20.44
CA SER A 112 7.65 -5.50 20.04
C SER A 112 8.57 -5.57 18.83
N ALA A 113 9.38 -6.63 18.71
CA ALA A 113 10.29 -6.83 17.58
C ALA A 113 9.53 -7.06 16.28
N ILE A 114 8.43 -7.83 16.31
CA ILE A 114 7.55 -8.08 15.15
C ILE A 114 6.96 -6.76 14.64
N GLY A 115 6.49 -5.89 15.54
CA GLY A 115 5.95 -4.59 15.18
C GLY A 115 6.98 -3.69 14.48
N ILE A 116 8.20 -3.62 15.04
CA ILE A 116 9.30 -2.83 14.46
C ILE A 116 9.71 -3.38 13.10
N ALA A 117 9.87 -4.71 12.98
CA ALA A 117 10.22 -5.34 11.72
C ALA A 117 9.16 -5.11 10.64
N GLY A 118 7.88 -5.09 10.98
CA GLY A 118 6.81 -4.76 10.04
C GLY A 118 6.92 -3.34 9.48
N MET A 119 7.24 -2.36 10.33
CA MET A 119 7.46 -0.98 9.91
C MET A 119 8.71 -0.85 9.04
N ASP A 120 9.82 -1.47 9.45
CA ASP A 120 11.09 -1.45 8.70
C ASP A 120 10.91 -2.04 7.28
N ARG A 121 10.13 -3.13 7.17
CA ARG A 121 9.80 -3.73 5.88
C ARG A 121 9.02 -2.79 4.98
N LEU A 122 8.05 -2.02 5.48
CA LEU A 122 7.37 -1.01 4.66
C LEU A 122 8.33 0.05 4.13
N VAL A 123 9.28 0.49 4.96
CA VAL A 123 10.31 1.46 4.55
C VAL A 123 11.20 0.89 3.44
N GLN A 124 11.57 -0.40 3.52
CA GLN A 124 12.30 -1.09 2.45
C GLN A 124 11.52 -1.17 1.12
N TYR A 125 10.19 -1.12 1.18
CA TYR A 125 9.30 -0.99 0.01
C TYR A 125 8.97 0.48 -0.34
N ASN A 126 9.76 1.42 0.17
CA ASN A 126 9.60 2.87 0.01
C ASN A 126 8.19 3.35 0.41
N VAL A 127 7.64 2.82 1.50
CA VAL A 127 6.40 3.29 2.13
C VAL A 127 6.71 3.71 3.56
N LEU A 128 6.51 4.99 3.88
CA LEU A 128 6.66 5.51 5.23
C LEU A 128 5.36 5.32 6.00
N ALA A 129 5.39 4.57 7.10
CA ALA A 129 4.24 4.43 8.00
C ALA A 129 4.42 5.32 9.23
N MET A 130 3.47 6.21 9.46
CA MET A 130 3.49 7.17 10.58
C MET A 130 3.21 6.51 11.94
N SER A 131 2.76 5.25 11.94
CA SER A 131 2.57 4.45 13.15
C SER A 131 2.50 2.96 12.85
N GLY A 132 2.82 2.13 13.84
CA GLY A 132 2.58 0.68 13.76
C GLY A 132 1.10 0.32 13.60
N ARG A 133 0.18 1.20 14.06
CA ARG A 133 -1.27 1.00 13.92
C ARG A 133 -1.68 1.01 12.45
N ALA A 134 -1.10 1.88 11.63
CA ALA A 134 -1.38 1.92 10.19
C ALA A 134 -0.97 0.60 9.52
N VAL A 135 0.21 0.08 9.85
CA VAL A 135 0.74 -1.20 9.31
C VAL A 135 -0.17 -2.37 9.67
N GLU A 136 -0.64 -2.39 10.92
CA GLU A 136 -1.57 -3.42 11.38
C GLU A 136 -2.94 -3.31 10.70
N ALA A 137 -3.52 -2.12 10.69
CA ALA A 137 -4.82 -1.87 10.05
C ALA A 137 -4.79 -2.28 8.58
N ALA A 138 -3.68 -2.05 7.87
CA ALA A 138 -3.48 -2.49 6.49
C ALA A 138 -3.64 -4.00 6.29
N GLY A 139 -3.28 -4.81 7.29
CA GLY A 139 -3.46 -6.27 7.23
C GLY A 139 -4.93 -6.72 7.26
N ASP A 140 -5.79 -5.93 7.90
CA ASP A 140 -7.21 -6.24 8.12
C ASP A 140 -8.17 -5.43 7.22
N VAL A 141 -7.64 -4.64 6.28
CA VAL A 141 -8.43 -3.90 5.28
C VAL A 141 -9.38 -4.84 4.54
N ASN A 142 -10.64 -4.41 4.39
CA ASN A 142 -11.67 -5.13 3.64
C ASN A 142 -12.10 -4.37 2.38
N THR A 143 -12.08 -3.05 2.43
CA THR A 143 -12.48 -2.19 1.32
C THR A 143 -11.34 -1.24 0.98
N LEU A 144 -10.94 -1.22 -0.29
CA LEU A 144 -9.97 -0.30 -0.83
C LEU A 144 -10.67 0.74 -1.71
N LEU A 145 -10.52 2.01 -1.35
CA LEU A 145 -10.97 3.14 -2.13
C LEU A 145 -9.81 3.70 -2.95
N LEU A 146 -10.00 3.77 -4.25
CA LEU A 146 -9.01 4.26 -5.20
C LEU A 146 -9.55 5.55 -5.81
N ASP A 147 -8.86 6.66 -5.63
CA ASP A 147 -9.12 7.81 -6.47
C ASP A 147 -8.80 7.49 -7.93
N LYS A 148 -9.50 8.09 -8.90
CA LYS A 148 -9.25 7.81 -10.30
C LYS A 148 -8.03 8.57 -10.82
N THR A 149 -7.98 9.88 -10.57
CA THR A 149 -6.98 10.77 -11.19
C THR A 149 -5.65 10.59 -10.49
N GLY A 150 -4.56 10.44 -11.25
CA GLY A 150 -3.21 10.25 -10.70
C GLY A 150 -2.96 8.88 -10.04
N THR A 151 -4.02 8.18 -9.66
CA THR A 151 -3.97 6.86 -9.00
C THR A 151 -4.26 5.75 -10.02
N ILE A 152 -5.51 5.48 -10.41
CA ILE A 152 -5.85 4.43 -11.38
C ILE A 152 -5.28 4.75 -12.78
N THR A 153 -5.31 6.03 -13.13
CA THR A 153 -4.92 6.53 -14.43
C THR A 153 -3.60 7.31 -14.35
N LEU A 154 -3.00 7.61 -15.50
CA LEU A 154 -1.84 8.51 -15.57
C LEU A 154 -2.19 9.96 -15.15
N GLY A 155 -3.48 10.28 -14.99
CA GLY A 155 -3.97 11.57 -14.52
C GLY A 155 -4.13 12.63 -15.61
N ASN A 156 -3.62 12.37 -16.80
CA ASN A 156 -3.76 13.24 -17.98
C ASN A 156 -4.45 12.48 -19.10
N ARG A 157 -5.42 13.12 -19.76
CA ARG A 157 -6.05 12.55 -20.96
C ARG A 157 -5.05 12.61 -22.12
N GLN A 158 -4.84 11.48 -22.78
CA GLN A 158 -3.91 11.35 -23.90
C GLN A 158 -4.68 11.14 -25.20
N ALA A 159 -4.21 11.74 -26.28
CA ALA A 159 -4.70 11.45 -27.62
C ALA A 159 -4.40 10.00 -27.99
N THR A 160 -5.43 9.28 -28.43
CA THR A 160 -5.33 7.84 -28.79
C THR A 160 -5.60 7.59 -30.27
N GLU A 161 -6.52 8.35 -30.87
CA GLU A 161 -6.94 8.11 -32.24
C GLU A 161 -7.44 9.39 -32.94
N PHE A 162 -7.28 9.42 -34.26
CA PHE A 162 -7.78 10.48 -35.14
C PHE A 162 -8.92 9.93 -35.99
N PHE A 163 -10.06 10.61 -35.99
CA PHE A 163 -11.24 10.28 -36.76
C PHE A 163 -11.49 11.37 -37.80
N PRO A 164 -11.09 11.19 -39.06
CA PRO A 164 -11.26 12.20 -40.10
C PRO A 164 -12.74 12.41 -40.47
N ALA A 165 -13.06 13.65 -40.84
CA ALA A 165 -14.33 13.99 -41.48
C ALA A 165 -14.44 13.29 -42.86
N PRO A 166 -15.66 13.06 -43.38
CA PRO A 166 -15.82 12.53 -44.73
C PRO A 166 -15.03 13.36 -45.74
N THR A 167 -14.31 12.70 -46.65
CA THR A 167 -13.40 13.28 -47.67
C THR A 167 -12.04 13.82 -47.18
N VAL A 168 -11.76 13.77 -45.88
CA VAL A 168 -10.46 14.14 -45.31
C VAL A 168 -9.62 12.88 -45.08
N SER A 169 -8.34 12.92 -45.43
CA SER A 169 -7.41 11.83 -45.10
C SER A 169 -6.94 11.93 -43.65
N THR A 170 -6.64 10.80 -43.03
CA THR A 170 -6.18 10.76 -41.64
C THR A 170 -4.84 11.49 -41.48
N GLU A 171 -3.98 11.46 -42.48
CA GLU A 171 -2.70 12.17 -42.51
C GLU A 171 -2.90 13.69 -42.49
N ARG A 172 -3.89 14.21 -43.25
CA ARG A 172 -4.22 15.63 -43.26
C ARG A 172 -4.77 16.09 -41.91
N LEU A 173 -5.63 15.29 -41.29
CA LEU A 173 -6.12 15.57 -39.94
C LEU A 173 -4.97 15.57 -38.92
N ALA A 174 -4.07 14.58 -38.97
CA ALA A 174 -2.95 14.46 -38.06
C ALA A 174 -1.96 15.64 -38.19
N ASP A 175 -1.67 16.07 -39.42
CA ASP A 175 -0.80 17.23 -39.70
C ASP A 175 -1.42 18.54 -39.20
N ALA A 176 -2.71 18.79 -39.48
CA ALA A 176 -3.41 19.96 -38.95
C ALA A 176 -3.51 19.93 -37.41
N ALA A 177 -3.78 18.77 -36.83
CA ALA A 177 -3.83 18.58 -35.37
C ALA A 177 -2.47 18.85 -34.72
N GLN A 178 -1.38 18.41 -35.35
CA GLN A 178 -0.02 18.69 -34.89
C GLN A 178 0.28 20.19 -34.94
N LEU A 179 -0.01 20.85 -36.07
CA LEU A 179 0.20 22.28 -36.25
C LEU A 179 -0.54 23.13 -35.21
N ALA A 180 -1.80 22.81 -34.95
CA ALA A 180 -2.61 23.50 -33.93
C ALA A 180 -2.20 23.19 -32.48
N SER A 181 -1.35 22.17 -32.26
CA SER A 181 -0.91 21.75 -30.93
C SER A 181 0.52 22.20 -30.57
N PHE A 182 1.29 22.78 -31.51
CA PHE A 182 2.66 23.23 -31.21
C PHE A 182 2.74 24.28 -30.10
N SER A 183 1.77 25.19 -30.05
CA SER A 183 1.64 26.23 -29.03
C SER A 183 0.75 25.83 -27.85
N ASP A 184 0.32 24.57 -27.80
CA ASP A 184 -0.49 24.03 -26.73
C ASP A 184 0.38 23.23 -25.77
N GLU A 185 0.87 23.91 -24.72
CA GLU A 185 1.76 23.32 -23.73
C GLU A 185 1.06 22.38 -22.74
N THR A 186 -0.25 22.24 -22.83
CA THR A 186 -1.03 21.33 -21.98
C THR A 186 -0.64 19.86 -22.22
N PRO A 187 -0.85 18.97 -21.23
CA PRO A 187 -0.67 17.53 -21.41
C PRO A 187 -1.44 16.98 -22.62
N GLU A 188 -2.64 17.49 -22.86
CA GLU A 188 -3.49 17.15 -23.99
C GLU A 188 -2.85 17.57 -25.32
N GLY A 189 -2.40 18.83 -25.43
CA GLY A 189 -1.70 19.34 -26.61
C GLY A 189 -0.45 18.53 -26.95
N ARG A 190 0.39 18.25 -25.94
CA ARG A 190 1.59 17.43 -26.10
C ARG A 190 1.28 16.00 -26.52
N SER A 191 0.22 15.38 -25.98
CA SER A 191 -0.17 14.01 -26.35
C SER A 191 -0.54 13.89 -27.84
N ILE A 192 -1.14 14.94 -28.43
CA ILE A 192 -1.47 15.00 -29.85
C ILE A 192 -0.20 15.02 -30.70
N LEU A 193 0.80 15.81 -30.29
CA LEU A 193 2.10 15.87 -30.97
C LEU A 193 2.80 14.50 -30.96
N VAL A 194 2.75 13.79 -29.81
CA VAL A 194 3.31 12.43 -29.68
C VAL A 194 2.58 11.45 -30.59
N LEU A 195 1.24 11.42 -30.56
CA LEU A 195 0.44 10.54 -31.42
C LEU A 195 0.69 10.78 -32.91
N ALA A 196 0.76 12.04 -33.33
CA ALA A 196 1.04 12.41 -34.72
C ALA A 196 2.44 11.95 -35.16
N LYS A 197 3.44 12.09 -34.29
CA LYS A 197 4.81 11.67 -34.55
C LYS A 197 4.95 10.14 -34.61
N GLU A 198 4.41 9.41 -33.64
CA GLU A 198 4.57 7.95 -33.54
C GLU A 198 3.81 7.19 -34.63
N ARG A 199 2.58 7.62 -34.94
CA ARG A 199 1.68 6.87 -35.81
C ARG A 199 1.78 7.28 -37.29
N TYR A 200 2.15 8.52 -37.58
CA TYR A 200 2.19 9.06 -38.95
C TYR A 200 3.58 9.55 -39.38
N ASN A 201 4.60 9.40 -38.52
CA ASN A 201 5.98 9.80 -38.77
C ASN A 201 6.14 11.28 -39.21
N LEU A 202 5.22 12.14 -38.78
CA LEU A 202 5.24 13.57 -39.06
C LEU A 202 6.34 14.24 -38.22
N ARG A 203 7.52 14.39 -38.81
CA ARG A 203 8.62 15.19 -38.25
C ARG A 203 8.39 16.65 -38.61
N GLY A 204 8.67 17.54 -37.67
CA GLY A 204 8.33 18.97 -37.75
C GLY A 204 8.59 19.57 -39.12
N ARG A 205 7.60 20.31 -39.65
CA ARG A 205 7.77 21.08 -40.88
C ARG A 205 8.89 22.08 -40.67
N ASP A 206 9.73 22.24 -41.68
CA ASP A 206 10.65 23.37 -41.74
C ASP A 206 9.80 24.62 -42.00
N LEU A 207 9.40 25.28 -40.91
CA LEU A 207 8.63 26.53 -40.93
C LEU A 207 9.54 27.74 -41.17
N ALA A 208 10.84 27.52 -41.38
CA ALA A 208 11.81 28.56 -41.69
C ALA A 208 11.41 29.28 -43.00
N GLY A 209 10.96 30.52 -42.86
CA GLY A 209 10.58 31.39 -43.99
C GLY A 209 9.09 31.69 -44.13
N MET A 210 8.20 31.07 -43.35
CA MET A 210 6.77 31.43 -43.32
C MET A 210 6.46 32.41 -42.17
N ARG A 211 5.59 33.40 -42.42
CA ARG A 211 4.98 34.21 -41.33
C ARG A 211 3.97 33.33 -40.59
N VAL A 212 4.44 32.64 -39.56
CA VAL A 212 3.61 31.79 -38.69
C VAL A 212 3.26 32.57 -37.42
N GLU A 213 1.97 32.72 -37.14
CA GLU A 213 1.51 33.25 -35.86
C GLU A 213 0.80 32.14 -35.10
N PHE A 214 1.40 31.72 -33.99
CA PHE A 214 0.83 30.70 -33.13
C PHE A 214 -0.21 31.29 -32.18
N VAL A 215 -1.34 30.61 -32.06
CA VAL A 215 -2.39 30.94 -31.09
C VAL A 215 -2.23 29.99 -29.89
N PRO A 216 -1.74 30.46 -28.74
CA PRO A 216 -1.59 29.62 -27.56
C PRO A 216 -2.95 29.17 -27.03
N PHE A 217 -2.96 28.04 -26.32
CA PHE A 217 -4.18 27.59 -25.64
C PHE A 217 -4.62 28.60 -24.56
N SER A 218 -5.91 28.91 -24.51
CA SER A 218 -6.52 29.66 -23.40
C SER A 218 -7.73 28.92 -22.85
N ALA A 219 -7.86 28.86 -21.52
CA ALA A 219 -9.01 28.27 -20.85
C ALA A 219 -10.34 29.00 -21.16
N GLN A 220 -10.27 30.27 -21.54
CA GLN A 220 -11.45 31.08 -21.91
C GLN A 220 -12.00 30.68 -23.28
N THR A 221 -11.09 30.50 -24.26
CA THR A 221 -11.45 30.10 -25.62
C THR A 221 -11.62 28.59 -25.76
N ARG A 222 -10.99 27.80 -24.87
CA ARG A 222 -10.92 26.32 -24.90
C ARG A 222 -10.39 25.78 -26.24
N MET A 223 -9.53 26.56 -26.91
CA MET A 223 -8.93 26.23 -28.18
C MET A 223 -7.49 26.76 -28.30
N SER A 224 -6.71 26.11 -29.14
CA SER A 224 -5.37 26.50 -29.59
C SER A 224 -5.31 26.45 -31.12
N GLY A 225 -4.27 26.99 -31.73
CA GLY A 225 -4.17 26.96 -33.18
C GLY A 225 -2.94 27.63 -33.77
N VAL A 226 -2.97 27.78 -35.09
CA VAL A 226 -1.95 28.50 -35.85
C VAL A 226 -2.60 29.29 -36.99
N ASN A 227 -2.03 30.46 -37.28
CA ASN A 227 -2.34 31.28 -38.44
C ASN A 227 -1.15 31.24 -39.40
N LEU A 228 -1.43 30.82 -40.62
CA LEU A 228 -0.53 30.83 -41.77
C LEU A 228 -1.16 31.72 -42.86
N PRO A 229 -0.38 32.23 -43.83
CA PRO A 229 -0.94 33.03 -44.92
C PRO A 229 -2.03 32.27 -45.69
N GLY A 230 -3.29 32.74 -45.61
CA GLY A 230 -4.44 32.10 -46.25
C GLY A 230 -4.99 30.85 -45.56
N LEU A 231 -4.48 30.49 -44.37
CA LEU A 231 -4.84 29.25 -43.68
C LEU A 231 -4.87 29.44 -42.16
N GLN A 232 -6.03 29.28 -41.56
CA GLN A 232 -6.20 29.28 -40.11
C GLN A 232 -6.56 27.87 -39.64
N ILE A 233 -5.80 27.33 -38.70
CA ILE A 233 -6.08 26.02 -38.11
C ILE A 233 -6.41 26.22 -36.64
N ARG A 234 -7.49 25.60 -36.17
CA ARG A 234 -7.92 25.60 -34.78
C ARG A 234 -8.21 24.20 -34.29
N LYS A 235 -7.87 23.94 -33.03
CA LYS A 235 -8.19 22.71 -32.31
C LYS A 235 -8.74 23.08 -30.94
N GLY A 236 -9.85 22.47 -30.54
CA GLY A 236 -10.49 22.80 -29.26
C GLY A 236 -11.61 21.85 -28.91
N SER A 237 -12.36 22.17 -27.85
CA SER A 237 -13.56 21.42 -27.50
C SER A 237 -14.62 21.51 -28.61
N ALA A 238 -15.50 20.50 -28.71
CA ALA A 238 -16.55 20.47 -29.72
C ALA A 238 -17.38 21.77 -29.75
N ASP A 239 -17.81 22.28 -28.59
CA ASP A 239 -18.60 23.51 -28.47
C ASP A 239 -17.82 24.78 -28.88
N ALA A 240 -16.50 24.81 -28.67
CA ALA A 240 -15.67 25.97 -29.02
C ALA A 240 -15.48 26.04 -30.54
N ILE A 241 -15.20 24.89 -31.16
CA ILE A 241 -15.04 24.80 -32.61
C ILE A 241 -16.38 24.97 -33.34
N ALA A 242 -17.50 24.48 -32.77
CA ALA A 242 -18.83 24.73 -33.33
C ALA A 242 -19.12 26.23 -33.44
N ARG A 243 -18.93 26.98 -32.34
CA ARG A 243 -19.10 28.45 -32.34
C ARG A 243 -18.13 29.13 -33.32
N HIS A 244 -16.88 28.70 -33.37
CA HIS A 244 -15.91 29.26 -34.30
C HIS A 244 -16.31 29.05 -35.77
N LEU A 245 -16.85 27.88 -36.12
CA LEU A 245 -17.35 27.61 -37.46
C LEU A 245 -18.58 28.47 -37.79
N GLU A 246 -19.50 28.63 -36.84
CA GLU A 246 -20.71 29.47 -36.99
C GLU A 246 -20.35 30.95 -37.23
N GLU A 247 -19.37 31.49 -36.50
CA GLU A 247 -18.82 32.83 -36.71
C GLU A 247 -18.25 33.02 -38.13
N HIS A 248 -17.81 31.93 -38.76
CA HIS A 248 -17.27 31.92 -40.13
C HIS A 248 -18.28 31.38 -41.17
N GLY A 249 -19.58 31.38 -40.84
CA GLY A 249 -20.66 31.04 -41.76
C GLY A 249 -20.77 29.53 -42.09
N SER A 250 -20.23 28.67 -41.25
CA SER A 250 -20.21 27.22 -41.43
C SER A 250 -20.77 26.47 -40.21
N SER A 251 -20.94 25.16 -40.32
CA SER A 251 -21.49 24.32 -39.25
C SER A 251 -20.73 23.00 -39.16
N LEU A 252 -20.80 22.36 -37.98
CA LEU A 252 -20.14 21.09 -37.74
C LEU A 252 -20.85 19.97 -38.56
N PRO A 253 -20.15 19.22 -39.43
CA PRO A 253 -20.77 18.19 -40.24
C PRO A 253 -21.40 17.09 -39.38
N ARG A 254 -22.56 16.56 -39.80
CA ARG A 254 -23.32 15.55 -39.03
C ARG A 254 -22.47 14.34 -38.62
N LYS A 255 -21.67 13.78 -39.55
CA LYS A 255 -20.76 12.66 -39.23
C LYS A 255 -19.71 12.98 -38.16
N VAL A 256 -19.23 14.22 -38.11
CA VAL A 256 -18.26 14.67 -37.10
C VAL A 256 -18.98 14.81 -35.77
N SER A 257 -20.20 15.37 -35.76
CA SER A 257 -21.05 15.47 -34.57
C SER A 257 -21.43 14.09 -34.02
N ASP A 258 -21.81 13.13 -34.88
CA ASP A 258 -22.11 11.74 -34.48
C ASP A 258 -20.89 11.09 -33.80
N LYS A 259 -19.68 11.34 -34.33
CA LYS A 259 -18.43 10.82 -33.76
C LYS A 259 -18.06 11.49 -32.44
N VAL A 260 -18.31 12.79 -32.29
CA VAL A 260 -18.18 13.52 -31.01
C VAL A 260 -19.07 12.87 -29.95
N GLU A 261 -20.33 12.59 -30.26
CA GLU A 261 -21.25 11.91 -29.35
C GLU A 261 -20.81 10.48 -29.03
N GLU A 262 -20.33 9.74 -30.03
CA GLU A 262 -19.81 8.38 -29.84
C GLU A 262 -18.63 8.36 -28.87
N ILE A 263 -17.66 9.25 -29.05
CA ILE A 263 -16.51 9.41 -28.17
C ILE A 263 -16.95 9.78 -26.74
N ALA A 264 -17.92 10.68 -26.61
CA ALA A 264 -18.48 11.05 -25.32
C ALA A 264 -19.18 9.86 -24.64
N ARG A 265 -19.91 9.01 -25.39
CA ARG A 265 -20.52 7.76 -24.88
C ARG A 265 -19.48 6.73 -24.45
N LEU A 266 -18.32 6.70 -25.10
CA LEU A 266 -17.16 5.88 -24.70
C LEU A 266 -16.38 6.47 -23.50
N GLY A 267 -16.85 7.61 -22.98
CA GLY A 267 -16.29 8.23 -21.79
C GLY A 267 -15.00 9.01 -22.01
N GLY A 268 -14.56 9.22 -23.24
CA GLY A 268 -13.41 10.10 -23.52
C GLY A 268 -13.82 11.51 -23.90
N THR A 269 -12.81 12.32 -24.19
CA THR A 269 -12.97 13.73 -24.52
C THR A 269 -12.72 13.92 -26.02
N PRO A 270 -13.73 14.34 -26.79
CA PRO A 270 -13.56 14.66 -28.19
C PRO A 270 -13.01 16.08 -28.35
N LEU A 271 -11.88 16.22 -29.05
CA LEU A 271 -11.41 17.52 -29.54
C LEU A 271 -11.63 17.60 -31.05
N VAL A 272 -12.12 18.73 -31.55
CA VAL A 272 -12.37 18.91 -32.98
C VAL A 272 -11.25 19.75 -33.56
N VAL A 273 -10.82 19.40 -34.78
CA VAL A 273 -9.86 20.18 -35.56
C VAL A 273 -10.60 20.81 -36.73
N SER A 274 -10.34 22.09 -36.96
CA SER A 274 -10.89 22.86 -38.07
C SER A 274 -9.78 23.58 -38.83
N GLU A 275 -10.01 23.72 -40.12
CA GLU A 275 -9.19 24.47 -41.06
C GLU A 275 -10.08 25.47 -41.76
N ASN A 276 -9.84 26.76 -41.52
CA ASN A 276 -10.72 27.87 -41.88
C ASN A 276 -12.16 27.54 -41.42
N SER A 277 -13.13 27.60 -42.34
CA SER A 277 -14.54 27.29 -42.07
C SER A 277 -14.89 25.80 -42.20
N THR A 278 -13.92 24.88 -42.22
CA THR A 278 -14.17 23.44 -42.44
C THR A 278 -13.67 22.58 -41.29
N ALA A 279 -14.52 21.71 -40.75
CA ALA A 279 -14.10 20.71 -39.76
C ALA A 279 -13.35 19.55 -40.44
N LEU A 280 -12.11 19.30 -40.01
CA LEU A 280 -11.26 18.23 -40.54
C LEU A 280 -11.52 16.87 -39.87
N GLY A 281 -12.00 16.87 -38.62
CA GLY A 281 -12.32 15.65 -37.88
C GLY A 281 -12.19 15.79 -36.37
N VAL A 282 -12.19 14.65 -35.68
CA VAL A 282 -12.19 14.55 -34.22
C VAL A 282 -10.95 13.79 -33.73
N ILE A 283 -10.34 14.27 -32.66
CA ILE A 283 -9.29 13.61 -31.90
C ILE A 283 -9.92 12.98 -30.66
N TYR A 284 -9.69 11.69 -30.47
CA TYR A 284 -10.17 10.97 -29.29
C TYR A 284 -9.13 11.01 -28.18
N LEU A 285 -9.44 11.74 -27.11
CA LEU A 285 -8.63 11.76 -25.89
C LEU A 285 -9.23 10.81 -24.86
N LYS A 286 -8.38 9.96 -24.28
CA LYS A 286 -8.77 8.99 -23.26
C LYS A 286 -7.85 9.12 -22.05
N ASP A 287 -8.41 8.94 -20.86
CA ASP A 287 -7.63 8.79 -19.64
C ASP A 287 -7.05 7.37 -19.57
N ILE A 288 -5.73 7.25 -19.66
CA ILE A 288 -5.07 5.94 -19.80
C ILE A 288 -4.92 5.28 -18.42
N VAL A 289 -5.49 4.09 -18.28
CA VAL A 289 -5.33 3.24 -17.09
C VAL A 289 -3.89 2.74 -17.01
N LYS A 290 -3.28 2.80 -15.81
CA LYS A 290 -1.91 2.32 -15.59
C LYS A 290 -1.79 0.83 -15.89
N GLY A 291 -0.71 0.44 -16.58
CA GLY A 291 -0.42 -0.95 -16.89
C GLY A 291 -0.29 -1.84 -15.64
N GLY A 292 -0.72 -3.10 -15.74
CA GLY A 292 -0.64 -4.09 -14.66
C GLY A 292 -1.64 -3.90 -13.50
N LEU A 293 -2.42 -2.82 -13.48
CA LEU A 293 -3.38 -2.54 -12.40
C LEU A 293 -4.48 -3.61 -12.31
N LYS A 294 -4.95 -4.14 -13.45
CA LYS A 294 -6.00 -5.16 -13.49
C LYS A 294 -5.60 -6.46 -12.80
N ASP A 295 -4.39 -6.95 -13.06
CA ASP A 295 -3.86 -8.16 -12.43
C ASP A 295 -3.68 -7.96 -10.92
N ARG A 296 -3.25 -6.76 -10.53
CA ARG A 296 -3.07 -6.32 -9.15
C ARG A 296 -4.42 -6.30 -8.40
N LEU A 297 -5.45 -5.67 -8.95
CA LEU A 297 -6.80 -5.67 -8.37
C LEU A 297 -7.41 -7.07 -8.30
N THR A 298 -7.11 -7.92 -9.28
CA THR A 298 -7.52 -9.34 -9.25
C THR A 298 -6.89 -10.07 -8.05
N ARG A 299 -5.61 -9.81 -7.74
CA ARG A 299 -4.93 -10.35 -6.55
C ARG A 299 -5.57 -9.85 -5.26
N LEU A 300 -5.91 -8.55 -5.16
CA LEU A 300 -6.62 -8.01 -3.99
C LEU A 300 -7.98 -8.67 -3.79
N ARG A 301 -8.73 -8.88 -4.88
CA ARG A 301 -10.02 -9.60 -4.84
C ARG A 301 -9.85 -11.04 -4.32
N ALA A 302 -8.80 -11.74 -4.76
CA ALA A 302 -8.46 -13.08 -4.26
C ALA A 302 -8.08 -13.07 -2.76
N MET A 303 -7.64 -11.94 -2.22
CA MET A 303 -7.39 -11.74 -0.78
C MET A 303 -8.67 -11.36 0.00
N GLY A 304 -9.81 -11.26 -0.68
CA GLY A 304 -11.09 -10.86 -0.08
C GLY A 304 -11.27 -9.35 0.09
N ILE A 305 -10.46 -8.53 -0.60
CA ILE A 305 -10.52 -7.07 -0.52
C ILE A 305 -11.32 -6.54 -1.70
N ARG A 306 -12.37 -5.76 -1.39
CA ARG A 306 -13.22 -5.12 -2.39
C ARG A 306 -12.62 -3.77 -2.78
N SER A 307 -12.46 -3.54 -4.07
CA SER A 307 -11.96 -2.29 -4.65
C SER A 307 -13.10 -1.41 -5.18
N ILE A 308 -13.12 -0.14 -4.80
CA ILE A 308 -14.10 0.85 -5.25
C ILE A 308 -13.35 2.06 -5.82
N MET A 309 -13.61 2.37 -7.09
CA MET A 309 -13.09 3.58 -7.73
C MET A 309 -13.94 4.79 -7.34
N ILE A 310 -13.31 5.93 -7.07
CA ILE A 310 -13.98 7.20 -6.80
C ILE A 310 -13.55 8.20 -7.88
N THR A 311 -14.51 8.86 -8.52
CA THR A 311 -14.23 9.87 -9.55
C THR A 311 -15.28 10.98 -9.56
N GLY A 312 -14.85 12.17 -9.98
CA GLY A 312 -15.75 13.28 -10.32
C GLY A 312 -16.30 13.21 -11.75
N ASP A 313 -15.86 12.24 -12.55
CA ASP A 313 -16.40 12.03 -13.91
C ASP A 313 -17.85 11.56 -13.86
N ASN A 314 -18.56 11.74 -14.98
CA ASN A 314 -19.92 11.25 -15.14
C ASN A 314 -19.99 9.70 -15.08
N PRO A 315 -21.18 9.12 -14.84
CA PRO A 315 -21.34 7.67 -14.68
C PRO A 315 -20.90 6.83 -15.88
N LEU A 316 -21.04 7.33 -17.11
CA LEU A 316 -20.66 6.60 -18.32
C LEU A 316 -19.13 6.47 -18.42
N THR A 317 -18.41 7.57 -18.25
CA THR A 317 -16.94 7.58 -18.20
C THR A 317 -16.41 6.72 -17.07
N ALA A 318 -16.99 6.84 -15.88
CA ALA A 318 -16.61 6.04 -14.73
C ALA A 318 -16.80 4.54 -14.98
N ALA A 319 -17.92 4.12 -15.58
CA ALA A 319 -18.18 2.72 -15.88
C ALA A 319 -17.18 2.11 -16.88
N VAL A 320 -16.75 2.88 -17.89
CA VAL A 320 -15.75 2.44 -18.87
C VAL A 320 -14.40 2.23 -18.20
N ILE A 321 -13.92 3.23 -17.45
CA ILE A 321 -12.62 3.15 -16.75
C ILE A 321 -12.64 2.04 -15.69
N ALA A 322 -13.75 1.89 -14.96
CA ALA A 322 -13.90 0.85 -13.95
C ALA A 322 -13.74 -0.56 -14.55
N ARG A 323 -14.35 -0.79 -15.73
CA ARG A 323 -14.28 -2.08 -16.44
C ARG A 323 -12.87 -2.37 -16.96
N GLU A 324 -12.19 -1.35 -17.46
CA GLU A 324 -10.82 -1.46 -17.98
C GLU A 324 -9.81 -1.71 -16.85
N ALA A 325 -9.92 -0.97 -15.76
CA ALA A 325 -9.10 -1.16 -14.56
C ALA A 325 -9.40 -2.49 -13.85
N GLY A 326 -10.65 -2.99 -13.92
CA GLY A 326 -11.08 -4.21 -13.26
C GLY A 326 -11.42 -4.02 -11.77
N VAL A 327 -11.88 -2.83 -11.38
CA VAL A 327 -12.38 -2.57 -10.01
C VAL A 327 -13.74 -3.26 -9.79
N ASP A 328 -14.12 -3.48 -8.53
CA ASP A 328 -15.38 -4.17 -8.19
C ASP A 328 -16.60 -3.25 -8.25
N ASP A 329 -16.42 -1.96 -7.98
CA ASP A 329 -17.49 -0.96 -7.97
C ASP A 329 -16.92 0.44 -8.23
N PHE A 330 -17.79 1.43 -8.47
CA PHE A 330 -17.38 2.82 -8.61
C PHE A 330 -18.40 3.82 -8.06
N LEU A 331 -17.92 4.98 -7.63
CA LEU A 331 -18.69 6.16 -7.28
C LEU A 331 -18.35 7.27 -8.27
N ALA A 332 -19.31 7.63 -9.11
CA ALA A 332 -19.21 8.71 -10.09
C ALA A 332 -19.72 10.03 -9.52
N GLU A 333 -19.34 11.15 -10.15
CA GLU A 333 -19.73 12.53 -9.76
C GLU A 333 -19.51 12.83 -8.27
N ALA A 334 -18.49 12.20 -7.66
CA ALA A 334 -18.24 12.24 -6.23
C ALA A 334 -17.71 13.61 -5.81
N LYS A 335 -18.41 14.26 -4.87
CA LYS A 335 -17.90 15.44 -4.15
C LYS A 335 -16.99 15.01 -3.00
N PRO A 336 -16.14 15.89 -2.45
CA PRO A 336 -15.29 15.55 -1.31
C PRO A 336 -16.06 14.95 -0.11
N LYS A 337 -17.26 15.46 0.16
CA LYS A 337 -18.16 14.93 1.20
C LYS A 337 -18.60 13.49 0.91
N ASP A 338 -18.90 13.17 -0.34
CA ASP A 338 -19.36 11.83 -0.74
C ASP A 338 -18.26 10.78 -0.54
N LYS A 339 -16.98 11.17 -0.71
CA LYS A 339 -15.83 10.30 -0.39
C LYS A 339 -15.82 9.93 1.10
N MET A 340 -15.99 10.93 1.98
CA MET A 340 -16.02 10.72 3.43
C MET A 340 -17.24 9.90 3.86
N ASP A 341 -18.42 10.19 3.29
CA ASP A 341 -19.65 9.48 3.60
C ASP A 341 -19.57 8.01 3.15
N LEU A 342 -18.91 7.72 2.03
CA LEU A 342 -18.60 6.37 1.59
C LEU A 342 -17.70 5.62 2.59
N ILE A 343 -16.62 6.27 3.07
CA ILE A 343 -15.73 5.69 4.08
C ILE A 343 -16.52 5.34 5.34
N LYS A 344 -17.26 6.31 5.89
CA LYS A 344 -18.08 6.11 7.10
C LYS A 344 -19.13 5.01 6.93
N ARG A 345 -19.72 4.91 5.74
CA ARG A 345 -20.72 3.87 5.43
C ARG A 345 -20.11 2.47 5.35
N GLU A 346 -18.89 2.32 4.86
CA GLU A 346 -18.22 1.01 4.90
C GLU A 346 -17.72 0.70 6.31
N GLN A 347 -17.20 1.68 7.05
CA GLN A 347 -16.81 1.55 8.46
C GLN A 347 -17.98 1.17 9.37
N SER A 348 -19.18 1.72 9.15
CA SER A 348 -20.37 1.37 9.94
C SER A 348 -20.84 -0.06 9.72
N LYS A 349 -20.41 -0.72 8.64
CA LYS A 349 -20.60 -2.16 8.39
C LYS A 349 -19.52 -3.03 9.07
N GLY A 350 -18.66 -2.43 9.89
CA GLY A 350 -17.55 -3.12 10.55
C GLY A 350 -16.38 -3.44 9.63
N LYS A 351 -16.27 -2.78 8.47
CA LYS A 351 -15.16 -2.97 7.53
C LYS A 351 -14.07 -1.94 7.75
N LEU A 352 -12.81 -2.37 7.68
CA LEU A 352 -11.68 -1.45 7.63
C LEU A 352 -11.47 -0.95 6.20
N VAL A 353 -11.32 0.37 6.08
CA VAL A 353 -11.25 1.07 4.81
C VAL A 353 -9.85 1.63 4.59
N ALA A 354 -9.21 1.22 3.49
CA ALA A 354 -8.02 1.87 2.97
C ALA A 354 -8.40 2.87 1.88
N MET A 355 -7.70 3.99 1.82
CA MET A 355 -7.82 4.98 0.76
C MET A 355 -6.44 5.42 0.29
N THR A 356 -6.29 5.61 -1.02
CA THR A 356 -5.14 6.29 -1.62
C THR A 356 -5.59 7.62 -2.25
N GLY A 357 -4.73 8.64 -2.16
CA GLY A 357 -4.99 9.95 -2.73
C GLY A 357 -3.74 10.83 -2.81
N ASP A 358 -3.80 11.85 -3.64
CA ASP A 358 -2.70 12.79 -3.91
C ASP A 358 -3.10 14.27 -3.73
N GLY A 359 -4.40 14.59 -3.75
CA GLY A 359 -4.91 15.96 -3.70
C GLY A 359 -5.13 16.53 -2.29
N THR A 360 -5.12 17.87 -2.18
CA THR A 360 -5.64 18.57 -0.98
C THR A 360 -7.08 18.21 -0.67
N ASN A 361 -7.87 17.93 -1.72
CA ASN A 361 -9.27 17.51 -1.62
C ASN A 361 -9.44 16.13 -0.98
N ASP A 362 -8.39 15.31 -0.99
CA ASP A 362 -8.43 13.96 -0.42
C ASP A 362 -7.96 13.93 1.03
N ALA A 363 -7.29 14.98 1.53
CA ALA A 363 -6.75 15.02 2.89
C ALA A 363 -7.81 14.69 3.97
N PRO A 364 -9.04 15.24 3.94
CA PRO A 364 -10.07 14.86 4.92
C PRO A 364 -10.49 13.39 4.84
N ALA A 365 -10.50 12.83 3.63
CA ALA A 365 -10.88 11.44 3.41
C ALA A 365 -9.75 10.48 3.81
N LEU A 366 -8.49 10.83 3.52
CA LEU A 366 -7.29 10.11 3.97
C LEU A 366 -7.21 10.05 5.50
N ALA A 367 -7.51 11.17 6.19
CA ALA A 367 -7.54 11.21 7.65
C ALA A 367 -8.69 10.39 8.27
N GLN A 368 -9.81 10.25 7.56
CA GLN A 368 -10.98 9.48 8.01
C GLN A 368 -10.81 7.97 7.77
N ALA A 369 -10.02 7.58 6.78
CA ALA A 369 -9.73 6.18 6.47
C ALA A 369 -8.91 5.52 7.59
N ASP A 370 -9.11 4.21 7.77
CA ASP A 370 -8.30 3.43 8.73
C ASP A 370 -6.84 3.34 8.26
N VAL A 371 -6.66 3.28 6.94
CA VAL A 371 -5.36 3.32 6.27
C VAL A 371 -5.42 4.36 5.15
N GLY A 372 -4.84 5.53 5.41
CA GLY A 372 -4.74 6.62 4.44
C GLY A 372 -3.34 6.66 3.83
N VAL A 373 -3.22 6.27 2.56
CA VAL A 373 -1.95 6.27 1.82
C VAL A 373 -1.87 7.51 0.95
N ALA A 374 -1.02 8.45 1.34
CA ALA A 374 -0.73 9.64 0.57
C ALA A 374 0.39 9.36 -0.46
N MET A 375 0.26 9.89 -1.67
CA MET A 375 1.30 9.80 -2.68
C MET A 375 2.42 10.83 -2.43
N ASN A 376 3.68 10.52 -2.75
CA ASN A 376 4.79 11.46 -2.59
C ASN A 376 4.72 12.68 -3.51
N THR A 377 4.10 12.52 -4.67
CA THR A 377 3.73 13.63 -5.56
C THR A 377 2.57 14.46 -5.01
N GLY A 378 1.88 13.97 -3.98
CA GLY A 378 0.74 14.63 -3.38
C GLY A 378 1.08 15.86 -2.54
N THR A 379 0.05 16.64 -2.22
CA THR A 379 0.20 17.88 -1.46
C THR A 379 0.66 17.63 -0.02
N GLN A 380 1.30 18.62 0.62
CA GLN A 380 1.72 18.51 2.03
C GLN A 380 0.54 18.16 2.96
N ALA A 381 -0.62 18.79 2.73
CA ALA A 381 -1.84 18.48 3.46
C ALA A 381 -2.26 17.01 3.33
N ALA A 382 -2.13 16.40 2.14
CA ALA A 382 -2.41 14.98 1.95
C ALA A 382 -1.42 14.09 2.70
N LYS A 383 -0.13 14.43 2.68
CA LYS A 383 0.93 13.68 3.39
C LYS A 383 0.80 13.74 4.90
N GLU A 384 0.39 14.88 5.44
CA GLU A 384 0.14 15.06 6.88
C GLU A 384 -1.15 14.40 7.35
N ALA A 385 -2.17 14.36 6.48
CA ALA A 385 -3.44 13.70 6.78
C ALA A 385 -3.38 12.17 6.65
N GLY A 386 -2.58 11.66 5.72
CA GLY A 386 -2.34 10.22 5.54
C GLY A 386 -1.53 9.64 6.70
N ASN A 387 -1.88 8.41 7.10
CA ASN A 387 -1.09 7.67 8.08
C ASN A 387 0.02 6.81 7.45
N MET A 388 0.08 6.80 6.12
CA MET A 388 1.20 6.30 5.32
C MET A 388 1.51 7.22 4.15
N VAL A 389 2.76 7.22 3.69
CA VAL A 389 3.21 7.92 2.50
C VAL A 389 3.92 6.95 1.56
N ASP A 390 3.41 6.79 0.34
CA ASP A 390 4.08 6.05 -0.73
C ASP A 390 5.09 6.96 -1.45
N LEU A 391 6.38 6.67 -1.26
CA LEU A 391 7.48 7.45 -1.82
C LEU A 391 7.62 7.31 -3.35
N ASP A 392 7.11 6.23 -3.94
CA ASP A 392 7.20 5.98 -5.39
C ASP A 392 5.94 6.44 -6.15
N SER A 393 4.92 6.96 -5.45
CA SER A 393 3.64 7.37 -6.06
C SER A 393 3.02 6.31 -6.97
N ASN A 394 3.11 5.04 -6.55
CA ASN A 394 2.62 3.90 -7.30
C ASN A 394 1.47 3.20 -6.56
N PRO A 395 0.22 3.36 -7.02
CA PRO A 395 -0.94 2.78 -6.35
C PRO A 395 -0.94 1.25 -6.33
N THR A 396 -0.14 0.59 -7.17
CA THR A 396 -0.03 -0.87 -7.10
C THR A 396 0.61 -1.35 -5.80
N LYS A 397 1.34 -0.49 -5.07
CA LYS A 397 1.99 -0.81 -3.79
C LYS A 397 1.03 -1.07 -2.63
N LEU A 398 -0.24 -0.73 -2.79
CA LEU A 398 -1.24 -1.06 -1.78
C LEU A 398 -1.29 -2.57 -1.50
N ILE A 399 -0.96 -3.41 -2.48
CA ILE A 399 -0.87 -4.85 -2.30
C ILE A 399 0.29 -5.19 -1.36
N GLU A 400 1.48 -4.66 -1.62
CA GLU A 400 2.65 -4.85 -0.77
C GLU A 400 2.38 -4.36 0.66
N ILE A 401 1.71 -3.21 0.82
CA ILE A 401 1.31 -2.66 2.11
C ILE A 401 0.39 -3.64 2.87
N VAL A 402 -0.67 -4.11 2.21
CA VAL A 402 -1.62 -5.07 2.78
C VAL A 402 -0.95 -6.41 3.09
N GLU A 403 -0.09 -6.90 2.20
CA GLU A 403 0.61 -8.17 2.39
C GLU A 403 1.57 -8.12 3.58
N ILE A 404 2.32 -7.03 3.74
CA ILE A 404 3.19 -6.83 4.90
C ILE A 404 2.35 -6.74 6.19
N GLY A 405 1.23 -6.02 6.17
CA GLY A 405 0.29 -5.99 7.30
C GLY A 405 -0.27 -7.38 7.67
N LYS A 406 -0.68 -8.17 6.67
CA LYS A 406 -1.16 -9.55 6.88
C LYS A 406 -0.06 -10.45 7.44
N GLN A 407 1.17 -10.34 6.94
CA GLN A 407 2.29 -11.11 7.46
C GLN A 407 2.59 -10.77 8.92
N LEU A 408 2.52 -9.48 9.30
CA LEU A 408 2.68 -9.04 10.69
C LEU A 408 1.65 -9.71 11.60
N LEU A 409 0.37 -9.65 11.24
CA LEU A 409 -0.73 -10.27 12.00
C LEU A 409 -0.58 -11.79 12.10
N MET A 410 -0.27 -12.46 10.97
CA MET A 410 -0.05 -13.91 10.94
C MET A 410 1.15 -14.35 11.79
N THR A 411 2.23 -13.56 11.80
CA THR A 411 3.43 -13.88 12.58
C THR A 411 3.14 -13.83 14.08
N ARG A 412 2.37 -12.85 14.54
CA ARG A 412 1.90 -12.80 15.94
C ARG A 412 1.02 -14.00 16.29
N GLY A 413 0.06 -14.33 15.44
CA GLY A 413 -0.82 -15.49 15.64
C GLY A 413 -0.05 -16.82 15.71
N ALA A 414 0.88 -17.01 14.78
CA ALA A 414 1.74 -18.20 14.71
C ALA A 414 2.60 -18.37 15.96
N LEU A 415 3.30 -17.30 16.38
CA LEU A 415 4.16 -17.34 17.56
C LEU A 415 3.36 -17.50 18.86
N THR A 416 2.16 -16.93 18.94
CA THR A 416 1.25 -17.15 20.08
C THR A 416 0.82 -18.61 20.15
N THR A 417 0.40 -19.19 19.02
CA THR A 417 -0.02 -20.60 18.93
C THR A 417 1.12 -21.53 19.31
N PHE A 418 2.32 -21.29 18.78
CA PHE A 418 3.53 -22.06 19.10
C PHE A 418 3.90 -21.93 20.58
N SER A 419 3.89 -20.71 21.12
CA SER A 419 4.26 -20.44 22.52
C SER A 419 3.33 -21.13 23.50
N ILE A 420 2.02 -21.13 23.25
CA ILE A 420 1.04 -21.79 24.13
C ILE A 420 1.15 -23.32 24.03
N ALA A 421 1.31 -23.86 22.82
CA ALA A 421 1.47 -25.31 22.63
C ALA A 421 2.74 -25.86 23.31
N ASN A 422 3.80 -25.04 23.38
CA ASN A 422 5.07 -25.38 24.02
C ASN A 422 4.92 -25.68 25.52
N ASP A 423 3.99 -25.02 26.21
CA ASP A 423 3.82 -25.18 27.65
C ASP A 423 3.45 -26.61 28.06
N VAL A 424 2.83 -27.39 27.16
CA VAL A 424 2.53 -28.81 27.38
C VAL A 424 3.80 -29.61 27.69
N ALA A 425 4.86 -29.45 26.90
CA ALA A 425 6.11 -30.15 27.13
C ALA A 425 6.80 -29.70 28.43
N LYS A 426 6.73 -28.39 28.72
CA LYS A 426 7.30 -27.82 29.96
C LYS A 426 6.63 -28.40 31.20
N TYR A 427 5.31 -28.61 31.17
CA TYR A 427 4.60 -29.30 32.24
C TYR A 427 5.10 -30.73 32.44
N PHE A 428 5.25 -31.50 31.36
CA PHE A 428 5.78 -32.88 31.43
C PHE A 428 7.26 -32.97 31.82
N ALA A 429 8.04 -31.88 31.65
CA ALA A 429 9.42 -31.83 32.12
C ALA A 429 9.51 -31.53 33.62
N ILE A 430 8.77 -30.50 34.09
CA ILE A 430 8.99 -29.92 35.41
C ILE A 430 8.13 -30.59 36.49
N ILE A 431 6.84 -30.85 36.25
CA ILE A 431 5.95 -31.41 37.29
C ILE A 431 6.46 -32.77 37.81
N PRO A 432 6.84 -33.75 36.95
CA PRO A 432 7.34 -35.02 37.44
C PRO A 432 8.64 -34.86 38.23
N ALA A 433 9.53 -33.96 37.77
CA ALA A 433 10.80 -33.68 38.43
C ALA A 433 10.61 -33.09 39.84
N MET A 434 9.68 -32.15 39.99
CA MET A 434 9.40 -31.49 41.29
C MET A 434 8.96 -32.48 42.37
N PHE A 435 8.20 -33.51 42.00
CA PHE A 435 7.53 -34.40 42.95
C PHE A 435 8.02 -35.84 42.91
N ALA A 436 9.06 -36.15 42.12
CA ALA A 436 9.59 -37.50 41.95
C ALA A 436 9.94 -38.20 43.27
N GLY A 437 10.40 -37.45 44.28
CA GLY A 437 10.79 -38.00 45.58
C GLY A 437 9.63 -38.34 46.53
N VAL A 438 8.44 -37.79 46.31
CA VAL A 438 7.29 -37.93 47.24
C VAL A 438 6.10 -38.65 46.59
N PHE A 439 5.88 -38.44 45.30
CA PHE A 439 4.82 -39.10 44.55
C PHE A 439 5.43 -39.91 43.39
N PRO A 440 5.89 -41.15 43.64
CA PRO A 440 6.49 -41.99 42.59
C PRO A 440 5.60 -42.22 41.38
N VAL A 441 4.27 -42.21 41.58
CA VAL A 441 3.27 -42.32 40.51
C VAL A 441 3.42 -41.18 39.49
N LEU A 442 3.81 -39.97 39.90
CA LEU A 442 4.05 -38.86 38.96
C LEU A 442 5.27 -39.12 38.06
N GLY A 443 6.14 -40.07 38.41
CA GLY A 443 7.22 -40.53 37.54
C GLY A 443 6.72 -41.10 36.22
N THR A 444 5.49 -41.64 36.14
CA THR A 444 4.91 -42.11 34.87
C THR A 444 4.61 -40.98 33.90
N LEU A 445 4.50 -39.74 34.40
CA LEU A 445 4.32 -38.54 33.59
C LEU A 445 5.66 -38.01 33.03
N ASN A 446 6.81 -38.57 33.42
CA ASN A 446 8.10 -38.30 32.76
C ASN A 446 8.18 -39.02 31.40
N ILE A 447 7.31 -38.60 30.46
CA ILE A 447 7.20 -39.17 29.11
C ILE A 447 8.54 -39.07 28.35
N MET A 448 9.28 -37.97 28.59
CA MET A 448 10.60 -37.72 27.97
C MET A 448 11.73 -38.57 28.56
N ARG A 449 11.49 -39.28 29.67
CA ARG A 449 12.50 -40.07 30.39
C ARG A 449 13.75 -39.24 30.71
N LEU A 450 13.56 -38.06 31.29
CA LEU A 450 14.65 -37.16 31.71
C LEU A 450 15.45 -37.78 32.86
N ALA A 451 16.76 -37.53 32.89
CA ALA A 451 17.70 -38.32 33.70
C ALA A 451 17.56 -38.08 35.21
N THR A 452 17.52 -36.83 35.65
CA THR A 452 17.39 -36.44 37.06
C THR A 452 16.42 -35.27 37.22
N PRO A 453 15.81 -35.06 38.40
CA PRO A 453 14.98 -33.89 38.65
C PRO A 453 15.67 -32.55 38.35
N HIS A 454 16.96 -32.45 38.71
CA HIS A 454 17.75 -31.23 38.50
C HIS A 454 18.02 -30.97 37.01
N SER A 455 18.48 -32.00 36.27
CA SER A 455 18.70 -31.90 34.83
C SER A 455 17.43 -31.62 34.05
N ALA A 456 16.29 -32.18 34.45
CA ALA A 456 14.99 -31.92 33.83
C ALA A 456 14.58 -30.45 33.90
N ILE A 457 14.65 -29.85 35.10
CA ILE A 457 14.30 -28.44 35.33
C ILE A 457 15.28 -27.53 34.58
N LEU A 458 16.59 -27.83 34.68
CA LEU A 458 17.62 -27.05 33.99
C LEU A 458 17.44 -27.10 32.46
N SER A 459 17.13 -28.27 31.90
CA SER A 459 16.87 -28.45 30.47
C SER A 459 15.66 -27.66 30.00
N ALA A 460 14.58 -27.65 30.78
CA ALA A 460 13.38 -26.85 30.47
C ALA A 460 13.70 -25.34 30.47
N VAL A 461 14.46 -24.86 31.45
CA VAL A 461 14.87 -23.45 31.54
C VAL A 461 15.79 -23.06 30.37
N ILE A 462 16.78 -23.88 30.04
CA ILE A 462 17.69 -23.63 28.91
C ILE A 462 16.91 -23.61 27.60
N PHE A 463 15.99 -24.58 27.39
CA PHE A 463 15.13 -24.60 26.21
C PHE A 463 14.31 -23.31 26.09
N ASN A 464 13.70 -22.86 27.20
CA ASN A 464 12.90 -21.64 27.24
C ASN A 464 13.71 -20.38 26.86
N ALA A 465 15.00 -20.34 27.15
CA ALA A 465 15.88 -19.25 26.72
C ALA A 465 16.29 -19.38 25.24
N LEU A 466 16.71 -20.57 24.81
CA LEU A 466 17.19 -20.80 23.44
C LEU A 466 16.09 -20.66 22.39
N ILE A 467 14.84 -21.02 22.73
CA ILE A 467 13.72 -20.94 21.78
C ILE A 467 13.42 -19.49 21.38
N ILE A 468 13.68 -18.51 22.25
CA ILE A 468 13.54 -17.09 21.91
C ILE A 468 14.51 -16.75 20.77
N ILE A 469 15.79 -17.10 20.93
CA ILE A 469 16.83 -16.84 19.92
C ILE A 469 16.48 -17.52 18.60
N ALA A 470 16.03 -18.77 18.65
CA ALA A 470 15.64 -19.53 17.46
C ALA A 470 14.45 -18.91 16.70
N LEU A 471 13.55 -18.21 17.40
CA LEU A 471 12.36 -17.59 16.82
C LEU A 471 12.55 -16.13 16.40
N ILE A 472 13.65 -15.46 16.78
CA ILE A 472 13.97 -14.09 16.32
C ILE A 472 13.94 -13.98 14.78
N PRO A 473 14.59 -14.88 14.00
CA PRO A 473 14.55 -14.77 12.53
C PRO A 473 13.13 -14.87 11.96
N LEU A 474 12.26 -15.68 12.57
CA LEU A 474 10.86 -15.80 12.17
C LEU A 474 10.07 -14.53 12.53
N ALA A 475 10.30 -13.98 13.72
CA ALA A 475 9.67 -12.73 14.18
C ALA A 475 10.02 -11.54 13.28
N LEU A 476 11.28 -11.46 12.81
CA LEU A 476 11.76 -10.37 11.97
C LEU A 476 11.40 -10.55 10.49
N ARG A 477 11.57 -11.76 9.93
CA ARG A 477 11.25 -12.02 8.51
C ARG A 477 9.76 -12.13 8.25
N GLY A 478 9.00 -12.55 9.26
CA GLY A 478 7.57 -12.80 9.16
C GLY A 478 7.23 -14.14 8.50
N VAL A 479 6.01 -14.62 8.79
CA VAL A 479 5.43 -15.82 8.18
C VAL A 479 5.04 -15.52 6.73
N LYS A 480 5.36 -16.44 5.81
CA LYS A 480 4.98 -16.28 4.40
C LYS A 480 3.46 -16.31 4.22
N TYR A 481 2.91 -15.21 3.71
CA TYR A 481 1.50 -15.10 3.35
C TYR A 481 1.17 -15.90 2.09
N ALA A 482 0.00 -16.56 2.08
CA ALA A 482 -0.61 -17.13 0.90
C ALA A 482 -2.12 -16.84 0.92
N PRO A 483 -2.73 -16.42 -0.20
CA PRO A 483 -4.16 -16.14 -0.25
C PRO A 483 -4.95 -17.43 -0.09
N MET A 484 -5.66 -17.55 1.04
CA MET A 484 -6.44 -18.73 1.43
C MET A 484 -7.64 -18.26 2.25
N SER A 485 -8.68 -19.09 2.34
CA SER A 485 -9.82 -18.81 3.23
C SER A 485 -9.39 -18.77 4.70
N ALA A 486 -10.12 -18.02 5.53
CA ALA A 486 -9.83 -17.90 6.96
C ALA A 486 -9.76 -19.27 7.66
N ALA A 487 -10.67 -20.19 7.33
CA ALA A 487 -10.68 -21.55 7.86
C ALA A 487 -9.43 -22.35 7.46
N ALA A 488 -8.99 -22.24 6.21
CA ALA A 488 -7.80 -22.93 5.73
C ALA A 488 -6.52 -22.35 6.36
N LEU A 489 -6.46 -21.03 6.54
CA LEU A 489 -5.37 -20.35 7.26
C LEU A 489 -5.29 -20.80 8.71
N LEU A 490 -6.42 -20.86 9.42
CA LEU A 490 -6.48 -21.33 10.81
C LEU A 490 -6.00 -22.78 10.92
N ARG A 491 -6.52 -23.68 10.07
CA ARG A 491 -6.11 -25.10 10.08
C ARG A 491 -4.62 -25.25 9.80
N ARG A 492 -4.08 -24.52 8.82
CA ARG A 492 -2.66 -24.52 8.50
C ARG A 492 -1.82 -23.99 9.67
N ASN A 493 -2.27 -22.93 10.33
CA ASN A 493 -1.58 -22.36 11.48
C ASN A 493 -1.53 -23.36 12.66
N LEU A 494 -2.66 -23.99 12.99
CA LEU A 494 -2.72 -25.01 14.04
C LEU A 494 -1.86 -26.24 13.71
N LEU A 495 -1.86 -26.69 12.45
CA LEU A 495 -1.03 -27.83 12.03
C LEU A 495 0.46 -27.53 12.06
N ILE A 496 0.90 -26.36 11.60
CA ILE A 496 2.33 -26.04 11.54
C ILE A 496 2.83 -25.57 12.90
N TYR A 497 2.21 -24.55 13.47
CA TYR A 497 2.68 -23.89 14.69
C TYR A 497 2.12 -24.51 15.96
N GLY A 498 0.91 -25.08 15.93
CA GLY A 498 0.36 -25.83 17.06
C GLY A 498 1.05 -27.18 17.25
N VAL A 499 1.02 -28.05 16.23
CA VAL A 499 1.71 -29.35 16.31
C VAL A 499 3.23 -29.18 16.41
N GLY A 500 3.81 -28.23 15.66
CA GLY A 500 5.23 -27.90 15.80
C GLY A 500 5.57 -27.40 17.21
N GLY A 501 4.73 -26.54 17.79
CA GLY A 501 4.86 -26.08 19.18
C GLY A 501 4.68 -27.19 20.21
N LEU A 502 3.98 -28.27 19.87
CA LEU A 502 3.87 -29.45 20.71
C LEU A 502 5.12 -30.33 20.60
N ILE A 503 5.59 -30.64 19.39
CA ILE A 503 6.64 -31.65 19.17
C ILE A 503 8.06 -31.09 19.45
N VAL A 504 8.36 -29.89 18.95
CA VAL A 504 9.71 -29.31 19.02
C VAL A 504 10.23 -29.22 20.46
N PRO A 505 9.44 -28.81 21.45
CA PRO A 505 9.89 -28.74 22.83
C PRO A 505 10.19 -30.09 23.47
N PHE A 506 9.43 -31.15 23.18
CA PHE A 506 9.75 -32.50 23.67
C PHE A 506 11.13 -32.95 23.17
N ILE A 507 11.40 -32.74 21.89
CA ILE A 507 12.70 -33.09 21.29
C ILE A 507 13.81 -32.20 21.86
N GLY A 508 13.57 -30.88 21.93
CA GLY A 508 14.55 -29.90 22.39
C GLY A 508 14.96 -30.11 23.85
N ILE A 509 14.00 -30.25 24.76
CA ILE A 509 14.25 -30.51 26.19
C ILE A 509 15.03 -31.83 26.35
N LYS A 510 14.62 -32.89 25.64
CA LYS A 510 15.33 -34.18 25.71
C LYS A 510 16.77 -34.10 25.18
N ALA A 511 16.99 -33.39 24.08
CA ALA A 511 18.33 -33.21 23.53
C ALA A 511 19.24 -32.45 24.50
N ILE A 512 18.73 -31.39 25.14
CA ILE A 512 19.47 -30.62 26.14
C ILE A 512 19.80 -31.50 27.36
N ASP A 513 18.83 -32.27 27.86
CA ASP A 513 19.01 -33.20 28.99
C ASP A 513 20.12 -34.23 28.72
N LEU A 514 20.13 -34.80 27.50
CA LEU A 514 21.17 -35.74 27.08
C LEU A 514 22.56 -35.08 27.04
N ILE A 515 22.66 -33.84 26.56
CA ILE A 515 23.93 -33.10 26.50
C ILE A 515 24.44 -32.80 27.91
N ILE A 516 23.57 -32.28 28.79
CA ILE A 516 23.93 -31.96 30.18
C ILE A 516 24.40 -33.22 30.92
N THR A 517 23.69 -34.33 30.73
CA THR A 517 24.04 -35.62 31.34
C THR A 517 25.36 -36.17 30.79
N ALA A 518 25.56 -36.11 29.47
CA ALA A 518 26.80 -36.57 28.84
C ALA A 518 28.03 -35.77 29.30
N LEU A 519 27.87 -34.46 29.53
CA LEU A 519 28.91 -33.57 30.03
C LEU A 519 29.06 -33.60 31.56
N ARG A 520 28.21 -34.36 32.27
CA ARG A 520 28.16 -34.45 33.75
C ARG A 520 28.04 -33.07 34.43
N LEU A 521 27.24 -32.19 33.83
CA LEU A 521 27.02 -30.83 34.34
C LEU A 521 25.89 -30.73 35.38
N ALA A 522 25.07 -31.78 35.55
CA ALA A 522 23.95 -31.83 36.47
C ALA A 522 23.68 -33.25 36.99
#